data_AF-A0A7C9EBR7-F1
#
_entry.id   AF-A0A7C9EBR7-F1
#
_cell.length_a   1.000
_cell.length_b   1.000
_cell.length_c   1.000
_cell.angle_alpha   90.00
_cell.angle_beta   90.00
_cell.angle_gamma   90.00
#
_symmetry.space_group_name_H-M   'P 1'
#
loop_
_entity.id
_entity.type
_entity.pdbx_description
1 polymer ?
#
loop_
_entity_poly.entity_id
_entity_poly.type
_entity_poly.pdbx_seq_one_letter_code
_entity_poly.pdbx_strand_id
1 'polypeptide(L)'
;CPAIAMAAEPKPQKFIAGADDFGCPLKDALVSYLRSINIEVEDIGVGPYYSIGEQVGRKVAASGTDTTFGLVSCGTGAGVQIFANKTPGIYAVKCLSVDDAKNARSINNANVLAVAGMSTSPETAIEILKTFISTPFKSPCPASDNKDWDLEIQKLLTLQAASLLSWACFGPTRLKWRWQEYIGYDATIRIIQVH
;
A
#
# COMPACT_ATOMS: atom_id res chain seq x y z
N CYS A 1 8.59 -35.33 25.42
CA CYS A 1 8.78 -34.56 24.16
C CYS A 1 8.08 -33.23 24.30
N PRO A 2 8.74 -32.07 24.17
CA PRO A 2 8.01 -30.82 24.13
C PRO A 2 7.30 -30.75 22.77
N ALA A 3 6.02 -30.40 22.80
CA ALA A 3 5.22 -30.17 21.61
C ALA A 3 5.83 -29.00 20.85
N ILE A 4 6.29 -29.27 19.62
CA ILE A 4 6.64 -28.23 18.66
C ILE A 4 5.35 -27.47 18.40
N ALA A 5 5.29 -26.22 18.85
CA ALA A 5 4.22 -25.30 18.47
C ALA A 5 4.25 -25.19 16.94
N MET A 6 3.29 -25.81 16.27
CA MET A 6 3.13 -25.66 14.83
C MET A 6 2.82 -24.19 14.56
N ALA A 7 3.73 -23.50 13.85
CA ALA A 7 3.44 -22.19 13.31
C ALA A 7 2.17 -22.31 12.47
N ALA A 8 1.18 -21.45 12.71
CA ALA A 8 -0.05 -21.42 11.94
C ALA A 8 0.28 -21.33 10.45
N GLU A 9 -0.46 -22.08 9.61
CA GLU A 9 -0.25 -22.01 8.17
C GLU A 9 -0.40 -20.57 7.68
N PRO A 10 0.54 -20.06 6.86
CA PRO A 10 0.47 -18.69 6.39
C PRO A 10 -0.80 -18.51 5.54
N LYS A 11 -1.63 -17.52 5.92
CA LYS A 11 -2.82 -17.17 5.13
C LYS A 11 -2.40 -16.86 3.68
N PRO A 12 -3.19 -17.29 2.67
CA PRO A 12 -2.89 -16.98 1.28
C PRO A 12 -2.87 -15.46 1.08
N GLN A 13 -1.75 -14.95 0.58
CA GLN A 13 -1.54 -13.53 0.30
C GLN A 13 -1.79 -13.25 -1.18
N LYS A 14 -2.37 -12.08 -1.47
CA LYS A 14 -2.54 -11.56 -2.83
C LYS A 14 -1.90 -10.19 -2.94
N PHE A 15 -1.25 -9.93 -4.07
CA PHE A 15 -0.70 -8.62 -4.41
C PHE A 15 -1.39 -8.00 -5.61
N ILE A 16 -1.58 -6.68 -5.56
CA ILE A 16 -1.97 -5.86 -6.71
C ILE A 16 -0.80 -4.94 -7.04
N ALA A 17 -0.21 -5.10 -8.23
CA ALA A 17 1.01 -4.42 -8.62
C ALA A 17 0.78 -3.42 -9.75
N GLY A 18 1.44 -2.27 -9.69
CA GLY A 18 1.41 -1.26 -10.77
C GLY A 18 2.59 -0.29 -10.71
N ALA A 19 2.97 0.29 -11.85
CA ALA A 19 4.09 1.23 -11.90
C ALA A 19 3.92 2.33 -12.96
N ASP A 20 4.77 3.34 -12.89
CA ASP A 20 5.06 4.19 -14.05
C ASP A 20 6.27 3.64 -14.85
N ASP A 21 6.61 4.31 -15.94
CA ASP A 21 7.70 3.88 -16.83
C ASP A 21 9.04 3.74 -16.10
N PHE A 22 9.32 4.62 -15.14
CA PHE A 22 10.57 4.59 -14.37
C PHE A 22 10.57 3.49 -13.29
N GLY A 23 9.40 3.11 -12.78
CA GLY A 23 9.23 2.04 -11.80
C GLY A 23 9.03 0.64 -12.39
N CYS A 24 8.74 0.53 -13.69
CA CYS A 24 8.38 -0.74 -14.32
C CYS A 24 9.42 -1.85 -14.12
N PRO A 25 10.73 -1.63 -14.37
CA PRO A 25 11.72 -2.69 -14.20
C PRO A 25 11.77 -3.23 -12.76
N LEU A 26 11.60 -2.35 -11.78
CA LEU A 26 11.63 -2.72 -10.36
C LEU A 26 10.35 -3.47 -9.96
N LYS A 27 9.17 -3.02 -10.44
CA LYS A 27 7.91 -3.75 -10.28
C LYS A 27 8.04 -5.17 -10.86
N ASP A 28 8.54 -5.31 -12.09
CA ASP A 28 8.62 -6.61 -12.77
C ASP A 28 9.52 -7.60 -12.02
N ALA A 29 10.65 -7.15 -11.48
CA ALA A 29 11.53 -7.96 -10.64
C ALA A 29 10.80 -8.47 -9.39
N LEU A 30 10.05 -7.60 -8.72
CA LEU A 30 9.29 -7.94 -7.52
C LEU A 30 8.10 -8.85 -7.80
N VAL A 31 7.36 -8.62 -8.88
CA VAL A 31 6.27 -9.48 -9.34
C VAL A 31 6.81 -10.88 -9.67
N SER A 32 7.96 -10.95 -10.33
CA SER A 32 8.63 -12.22 -10.64
C SER A 32 9.02 -12.98 -9.37
N TYR A 33 9.55 -12.27 -8.37
CA TYR A 33 9.85 -12.86 -7.07
C TYR A 33 8.60 -13.36 -6.34
N LEU A 34 7.52 -12.58 -6.29
CA LEU A 34 6.26 -13.01 -5.65
C LEU A 34 5.69 -14.27 -6.31
N ARG A 35 5.70 -14.32 -7.64
CA ARG A 35 5.26 -15.50 -8.39
C ARG A 35 6.15 -16.71 -8.14
N SER A 36 7.46 -16.55 -7.96
CA SER A 36 8.37 -17.67 -7.70
C SER A 36 8.15 -18.31 -6.32
N ILE A 37 7.56 -17.58 -5.38
CA ILE A 37 7.14 -18.08 -4.06
C ILE A 37 5.63 -18.41 -3.99
N ASN A 38 4.97 -18.58 -5.14
CA ASN A 38 3.56 -18.93 -5.28
C ASN A 38 2.56 -17.94 -4.64
N ILE A 39 2.89 -16.65 -4.58
CA ILE A 39 1.95 -15.60 -4.19
C ILE A 39 1.17 -15.13 -5.43
N GLU A 40 -0.16 -14.99 -5.30
CA GLU A 40 -1.00 -14.48 -6.37
C GLU A 40 -0.70 -12.99 -6.61
N VAL A 41 -0.48 -12.60 -7.87
CA VAL A 41 -0.23 -11.20 -8.24
C VAL A 41 -1.10 -10.77 -9.41
N GLU A 42 -1.96 -9.79 -9.15
CA GLU A 42 -2.69 -9.02 -10.15
C GLU A 42 -1.85 -7.81 -10.59
N ASP A 43 -1.18 -7.93 -11.73
CA ASP A 43 -0.39 -6.84 -12.30
C ASP A 43 -1.27 -5.98 -13.23
N ILE A 44 -1.58 -4.76 -12.80
CA ILE A 44 -2.41 -3.82 -13.57
C ILE A 44 -1.59 -3.02 -14.59
N GLY A 45 -0.29 -3.31 -14.70
CA GLY A 45 0.60 -2.79 -15.73
C GLY A 45 1.23 -1.44 -15.41
N VAL A 46 1.53 -0.71 -16.48
CA VAL A 46 2.26 0.55 -16.45
C VAL A 46 1.36 1.69 -16.87
N GLY A 47 1.43 2.81 -16.17
CA GLY A 47 0.70 4.02 -16.51
C GLY A 47 1.18 5.23 -15.70
N PRO A 48 0.53 6.40 -15.88
CA PRO A 48 0.92 7.60 -15.14
C PRO A 48 0.87 7.37 -13.62
N TYR A 49 1.91 7.80 -12.90
CA TYR A 49 2.09 7.51 -11.47
C TYR A 49 0.86 7.85 -10.60
N TYR A 50 0.13 8.92 -10.94
CA TYR A 50 -1.06 9.34 -10.23
C TYR A 50 -2.23 8.38 -10.42
N SER A 51 -2.40 7.86 -11.64
CA SER A 51 -3.48 6.96 -11.99
C SER A 51 -3.19 5.56 -11.45
N ILE A 52 -1.96 5.06 -11.61
CA ILE A 52 -1.63 3.70 -11.17
C ILE A 52 -1.63 3.59 -9.64
N GLY A 53 -1.12 4.61 -8.94
CA GLY A 53 -1.16 4.66 -7.48
C GLY A 53 -2.60 4.61 -6.95
N GLU A 54 -3.48 5.43 -7.54
CA GLU A 54 -4.91 5.41 -7.19
C GLU A 54 -5.57 4.07 -7.49
N GLN A 55 -5.33 3.48 -8.66
CA GLN A 55 -5.94 2.21 -9.07
C GLN A 55 -5.53 1.05 -8.15
N VAL A 56 -4.25 0.93 -7.81
CA VAL A 56 -3.77 -0.08 -6.85
C VAL A 56 -4.43 0.15 -5.49
N GLY A 57 -4.42 1.38 -4.98
CA GLY A 57 -5.08 1.71 -3.71
C GLY A 57 -6.55 1.32 -3.68
N ARG A 58 -7.31 1.68 -4.72
CA ARG A 58 -8.75 1.34 -4.84
C ARG A 58 -8.98 -0.17 -4.87
N LYS A 59 -8.18 -0.93 -5.61
CA LYS A 59 -8.33 -2.40 -5.70
C LYS A 59 -7.98 -3.09 -4.39
N VAL A 60 -6.93 -2.64 -3.70
CA VAL A 60 -6.56 -3.16 -2.37
C VAL A 60 -7.69 -2.90 -1.37
N ALA A 61 -8.20 -1.67 -1.31
CA ALA A 61 -9.30 -1.31 -0.43
C ALA A 61 -10.59 -2.09 -0.75
N ALA A 62 -10.90 -2.26 -2.03
CA ALA A 62 -12.09 -2.98 -2.50
C ALA A 62 -12.03 -4.50 -2.22
N SER A 63 -10.85 -5.07 -1.98
CA SER A 63 -10.73 -6.48 -1.61
C SER A 63 -11.44 -6.81 -0.29
N GLY A 64 -11.48 -5.85 0.64
CA GLY A 64 -12.06 -6.04 1.98
C GLY A 64 -11.33 -7.06 2.85
N THR A 65 -10.13 -7.50 2.46
CA THR A 65 -9.32 -8.51 3.18
C THR A 65 -8.08 -7.92 3.82
N ASP A 66 -7.62 -8.52 4.92
CA ASP A 66 -6.33 -8.22 5.56
C ASP A 66 -5.14 -8.92 4.88
N THR A 67 -5.39 -9.71 3.84
CA THR A 67 -4.39 -10.52 3.12
C THR A 67 -4.10 -10.03 1.70
N THR A 68 -4.76 -8.96 1.26
CA THR A 68 -4.48 -8.30 -0.02
C THR A 68 -3.58 -7.09 0.20
N PHE A 69 -2.45 -7.06 -0.49
CA PHE A 69 -1.45 -6.00 -0.43
C PHE A 69 -1.30 -5.29 -1.77
N GLY A 70 -0.86 -4.04 -1.74
CA GLY A 70 -0.44 -3.31 -2.94
C GLY A 70 1.07 -3.27 -3.08
N LEU A 71 1.53 -3.26 -4.33
CA LEU A 71 2.90 -2.97 -4.71
C LEU A 71 2.90 -1.88 -5.77
N VAL A 72 3.49 -0.73 -5.48
CA VAL A 72 3.58 0.38 -6.43
C VAL A 72 5.02 0.83 -6.62
N SER A 73 5.38 1.21 -7.85
CA SER A 73 6.69 1.80 -8.11
C SER A 73 6.61 2.98 -9.06
N CYS A 74 7.36 4.03 -8.74
CA CYS A 74 7.72 5.06 -9.71
C CYS A 74 9.17 5.48 -9.51
N GLY A 75 9.66 6.43 -10.32
CA GLY A 75 11.05 6.90 -10.24
C GLY A 75 11.53 7.19 -8.80
N THR A 76 10.78 8.01 -8.04
CA THR A 76 11.10 8.33 -6.62
C THR A 76 10.32 7.51 -5.59
N GLY A 77 9.32 6.73 -6.02
CA GLY A 77 8.35 6.04 -5.17
C GLY A 77 7.32 6.96 -4.45
N ALA A 78 7.61 8.26 -4.29
CA ALA A 78 6.75 9.17 -3.51
C ALA A 78 5.44 9.51 -4.22
N GLY A 79 5.48 9.69 -5.55
CA GLY A 79 4.29 10.05 -6.33
C GLY A 79 3.20 8.99 -6.23
N VAL A 80 3.52 7.73 -6.57
CA VAL A 80 2.57 6.61 -6.47
C VAL A 80 2.08 6.39 -5.04
N GLN A 81 2.95 6.57 -4.03
CA GLN A 81 2.59 6.48 -2.62
C GLN A 81 1.49 7.49 -2.26
N ILE A 82 1.68 8.77 -2.60
CA ILE A 82 0.72 9.83 -2.28
C ILE A 82 -0.64 9.53 -2.92
N PHE A 83 -0.67 9.09 -4.18
CA PHE A 83 -1.93 8.80 -4.87
C PHE A 83 -2.62 7.53 -4.37
N ALA A 84 -1.87 6.50 -3.95
CA ALA A 84 -2.44 5.34 -3.27
C ALA A 84 -3.12 5.73 -1.95
N ASN A 85 -2.44 6.54 -1.13
CA ASN A 85 -2.93 7.03 0.17
C ASN A 85 -4.17 7.93 0.11
N LYS A 86 -4.52 8.46 -1.07
CA LYS A 86 -5.79 9.19 -1.24
C LYS A 86 -7.02 8.26 -1.15
N THR A 87 -6.82 6.95 -1.25
CA THR A 87 -7.88 5.97 -1.07
C THR A 87 -8.10 5.70 0.42
N PRO A 88 -9.31 5.87 0.98
CA PRO A 88 -9.59 5.54 2.37
C PRO A 88 -9.24 4.09 2.71
N GLY A 89 -8.60 3.88 3.86
CA GLY A 89 -8.16 2.56 4.31
C GLY A 89 -6.84 2.08 3.68
N ILE A 90 -6.20 2.89 2.82
CA ILE A 90 -4.87 2.60 2.28
C ILE A 90 -3.80 3.31 3.08
N TYR A 91 -2.79 2.52 3.47
CA TYR A 91 -1.58 2.93 4.16
C TYR A 91 -0.38 2.50 3.31
N ALA A 92 -0.11 3.31 2.30
CA ALA A 92 1.05 3.20 1.42
C ALA A 92 2.27 3.88 2.04
N VAL A 93 3.37 3.15 2.12
CA VAL A 93 4.64 3.65 2.64
C VAL A 93 5.75 3.38 1.63
N LYS A 94 6.53 4.41 1.31
CA LYS A 94 7.77 4.24 0.55
C LYS A 94 8.85 3.69 1.45
N CYS A 95 9.44 2.58 1.04
CA CYS A 95 10.56 1.96 1.75
C CYS A 95 11.81 2.01 0.86
N LEU A 96 12.92 2.48 1.42
CA LEU A 96 14.23 2.49 0.76
C LEU A 96 15.19 1.47 1.39
N SER A 97 14.83 0.91 2.54
CA SER A 97 15.61 -0.08 3.29
C SER A 97 14.72 -1.15 3.91
N VAL A 98 15.34 -2.27 4.32
CA VAL A 98 14.71 -3.33 5.12
C VAL A 98 14.12 -2.78 6.42
N ASP A 99 14.81 -1.83 7.05
CA ASP A 99 14.36 -1.21 8.29
C ASP A 99 13.11 -0.35 8.08
N ASP A 100 13.02 0.37 6.96
CA ASP A 100 11.79 1.09 6.58
C ASP A 100 10.62 0.12 6.40
N ALA A 101 10.83 -1.05 5.79
CA ALA A 101 9.79 -2.05 5.60
C ALA A 101 9.28 -2.62 6.94
N LYS A 102 10.19 -2.89 7.89
CA LYS A 102 9.81 -3.33 9.24
C LYS A 102 8.98 -2.26 9.94
N ASN A 103 9.46 -1.02 9.94
CA ASN A 103 8.77 0.09 10.57
C ASN A 103 7.40 0.34 9.93
N ALA A 104 7.30 0.27 8.60
CA ALA A 104 6.05 0.45 7.86
C ALA A 104 4.97 -0.56 8.27
N ARG A 105 5.33 -1.84 8.40
CA ARG A 105 4.39 -2.89 8.81
C ARG A 105 4.07 -2.84 10.29
N SER A 106 5.09 -2.67 11.14
CA SER A 106 4.91 -2.67 12.59
C SER A 106 4.09 -1.48 13.09
N ILE A 107 4.40 -0.27 12.59
CA ILE A 107 3.82 0.97 13.10
C ILE A 107 2.54 1.32 12.34
N ASN A 108 2.59 1.28 11.01
CA ASN A 108 1.50 1.82 10.18
C ASN A 108 0.51 0.74 9.72
N ASN A 109 0.78 -0.54 10.03
CA ASN A 109 0.10 -1.68 9.41
C ASN A 109 0.01 -1.52 7.87
N ALA A 110 1.08 -1.02 7.24
CA ALA A 110 1.05 -0.59 5.85
C ALA A 110 0.57 -1.70 4.91
N ASN A 111 -0.49 -1.47 4.14
CA ASN A 111 -1.05 -2.46 3.22
C ASN A 111 -0.64 -2.23 1.76
N VAL A 112 0.12 -1.16 1.48
CA VAL A 112 0.72 -0.92 0.16
C VAL A 112 2.20 -0.58 0.33
N LEU A 113 3.06 -1.31 -0.38
CA LEU A 113 4.50 -1.04 -0.46
C LEU A 113 4.78 -0.15 -1.67
N ALA A 114 5.45 0.99 -1.45
CA ALA A 114 5.98 1.83 -2.52
C ALA A 114 7.51 1.71 -2.61
N VAL A 115 8.06 1.55 -3.81
CA VAL A 115 9.51 1.45 -4.05
C VAL A 115 9.99 2.44 -5.13
N ALA A 116 11.23 2.92 -4.98
CA ALA A 116 11.81 3.96 -5.83
C ALA A 116 12.65 3.36 -6.96
N GLY A 117 12.12 3.39 -8.19
CA GLY A 117 12.76 2.80 -9.38
C GLY A 117 14.13 3.39 -9.74
N MET A 118 14.40 4.66 -9.41
CA MET A 118 15.68 5.33 -9.72
C MET A 118 16.74 5.16 -8.62
N SER A 119 16.37 4.69 -7.43
CA SER A 119 17.26 4.72 -6.25
C SER A 119 17.39 3.37 -5.54
N THR A 120 16.61 2.37 -5.92
CA THR A 120 16.60 1.04 -5.28
C THR A 120 16.95 -0.04 -6.31
N SER A 121 17.95 -0.87 -6.00
CA SER A 121 18.29 -2.03 -6.84
C SER A 121 17.23 -3.13 -6.72
N PRO A 122 17.07 -4.01 -7.73
CA PRO A 122 16.17 -5.16 -7.65
C PRO A 122 16.42 -6.06 -6.44
N GLU A 123 17.68 -6.32 -6.10
CA GLU A 123 18.07 -7.18 -4.99
C GLU A 123 17.60 -6.56 -3.66
N THR A 124 17.88 -5.27 -3.47
CA THR A 124 17.46 -4.52 -2.29
C THR A 124 15.94 -4.46 -2.19
N ALA A 125 15.25 -4.21 -3.31
CA ALA A 125 13.79 -4.18 -3.35
C ALA A 125 13.17 -5.53 -2.98
N ILE A 126 13.79 -6.65 -3.38
CA ILE A 126 13.34 -7.99 -3.00
C ILE A 126 13.50 -8.20 -1.49
N GLU A 127 14.59 -7.75 -0.87
CA GLU A 127 14.78 -7.81 0.59
C GLU A 127 13.75 -6.95 1.35
N ILE A 128 13.48 -5.75 0.84
CA ILE A 128 12.43 -4.86 1.35
C ILE A 128 11.08 -5.58 1.29
N LEU A 129 10.73 -6.16 0.14
CA LEU A 129 9.46 -6.85 -0.05
C LEU A 129 9.33 -8.09 0.85
N LYS A 130 10.37 -8.92 0.94
CA LYS A 130 10.44 -10.07 1.87
C LYS A 130 10.17 -9.65 3.30
N THR A 131 10.76 -8.53 3.71
CA THR A 131 10.60 -7.99 5.05
C THR A 131 9.19 -7.46 5.25
N PHE A 132 8.64 -6.75 4.26
CA PHE A 132 7.28 -6.22 4.28
C PHE A 132 6.22 -7.33 4.42
N ILE A 133 6.37 -8.45 3.69
CA ILE A 133 5.40 -9.56 3.77
C ILE A 133 5.49 -10.35 5.08
N SER A 134 6.68 -10.42 5.68
CA SER A 134 6.95 -11.25 6.86
C SER A 134 6.78 -10.51 8.18
N THR A 135 6.79 -9.18 8.17
CA THR A 135 6.69 -8.37 9.40
C THR A 135 5.22 -8.25 9.86
N PRO A 136 4.87 -8.77 11.06
CA PRO A 136 3.54 -8.61 11.62
C PRO A 136 3.30 -7.17 12.11
N PHE A 137 2.02 -6.80 12.22
CA PHE A 137 1.65 -5.53 12.83
C PHE A 137 2.01 -5.51 14.33
N LYS A 138 2.52 -4.39 14.84
CA LYS A 138 2.99 -4.21 16.21
C LYS A 138 4.11 -5.17 16.63
N SER A 139 4.88 -5.70 15.70
CA SER A 139 6.09 -6.46 16.04
C SER A 139 7.23 -5.52 16.47
N PRO A 140 8.24 -6.00 17.19
CA PRO A 140 9.48 -5.26 17.36
C PRO A 140 10.06 -4.78 16.03
N CYS A 141 10.53 -3.55 15.98
CA CYS A 141 11.12 -2.96 14.78
C CYS A 141 12.21 -1.93 15.16
N PRO A 142 12.99 -1.42 14.19
CA PRO A 142 14.05 -0.46 14.48
C PRO A 142 13.59 0.78 15.26
N ALA A 143 12.37 1.29 15.01
CA ALA A 143 11.82 2.42 15.74
C ALA A 143 11.49 2.14 17.23
N SER A 144 11.40 0.86 17.62
CA SER A 144 11.22 0.44 19.02
C SER A 144 12.52 -0.06 19.66
N ASP A 145 13.68 0.25 19.07
CA ASP A 145 14.97 -0.38 19.40
C ASP A 145 14.92 -1.92 19.33
N ASN A 146 14.08 -2.46 18.44
CA ASN A 146 13.76 -3.88 18.34
C ASN A 146 13.22 -4.51 19.63
N LYS A 147 12.54 -3.72 20.47
CA LYS A 147 11.80 -4.19 21.65
C LYS A 147 10.31 -4.29 21.36
N ASP A 148 9.60 -5.05 22.18
CA ASP A 148 8.13 -5.07 22.15
C ASP A 148 7.58 -3.68 22.47
N TRP A 149 6.49 -3.31 21.82
CA TRP A 149 5.80 -2.07 22.10
C TRP A 149 5.15 -2.11 23.48
N ASP A 150 5.26 -1.04 24.25
CA ASP A 150 4.53 -0.89 25.49
C ASP A 150 3.01 -0.93 25.25
N LEU A 151 2.25 -1.35 26.27
CA LEU A 151 0.79 -1.52 26.16
C LEU A 151 0.07 -0.25 25.71
N GLU A 152 0.56 0.93 26.09
CA GLU A 152 -0.01 2.21 25.65
C GLU A 152 0.19 2.43 24.15
N ILE A 153 1.40 2.15 23.64
CA ILE A 153 1.70 2.26 22.22
C ILE A 153 0.90 1.22 21.42
N GLN A 154 0.80 -0.02 21.92
CA GLN A 154 -0.03 -1.04 21.28
C GLN A 154 -1.49 -0.59 21.16
N LYS A 155 -2.05 0.08 22.19
CA LYS A 155 -3.40 0.66 22.13
C LYS A 155 -3.49 1.76 21.10
N LEU A 156 -2.55 2.71 21.07
CA LEU A 156 -2.51 3.80 20.09
C LEU A 156 -2.47 3.28 18.65
N LEU A 157 -1.60 2.31 18.36
CA LEU A 157 -1.50 1.68 17.04
C LEU A 157 -2.82 0.98 16.64
N THR A 158 -3.52 0.37 17.61
CA THR A 158 -4.84 -0.23 17.34
C THR A 158 -5.90 0.81 16.99
N LEU A 159 -5.93 1.93 17.71
CA LEU A 159 -6.91 2.99 17.50
C LEU A 159 -6.73 3.66 16.12
N GLN A 160 -5.50 3.78 15.65
CA GLN A 160 -5.22 4.23 14.28
C GLN A 160 -5.88 3.33 13.23
N ALA A 161 -5.86 2.00 13.44
CA ALA A 161 -6.52 1.05 12.56
C ALA A 161 -8.06 1.07 12.67
N ALA A 162 -8.61 1.36 13.86
CA ALA A 162 -10.06 1.29 14.13
C ALA A 162 -10.82 2.60 13.85
N SER A 163 -10.17 3.76 13.93
CA SER A 163 -10.81 5.09 13.87
C SER A 163 -11.51 5.43 12.55
N LEU A 164 -11.32 4.64 11.48
CA LEU A 164 -12.01 4.81 10.20
C LEU A 164 -13.42 4.19 10.16
N LEU A 165 -13.77 3.29 11.09
CA LEU A 165 -15.13 2.74 11.18
C LEU A 165 -16.15 3.77 11.68
N SER A 166 -15.71 4.82 12.39
CA SER A 166 -16.59 5.91 12.86
C SER A 166 -16.98 6.88 11.74
N TRP A 167 -16.10 7.12 10.77
CA TRP A 167 -16.37 8.01 9.63
C TRP A 167 -17.38 7.42 8.64
N ALA A 168 -17.55 6.11 8.61
CA ALA A 168 -18.59 5.45 7.80
C ALA A 168 -20.01 5.60 8.42
N CYS A 169 -20.12 5.92 9.72
CA CYS A 169 -21.40 6.10 10.41
C CYS A 169 -21.96 7.53 10.34
N PHE A 170 -21.16 8.52 9.93
CA PHE A 170 -21.67 9.84 9.56
C PHE A 170 -21.91 9.86 8.04
N GLY A 171 -23.18 9.89 7.66
CA GLY A 171 -23.64 9.78 6.28
C GLY A 171 -23.03 10.79 5.29
N PRO A 172 -23.33 10.62 3.99
CA PRO A 172 -22.55 11.23 2.91
C PRO A 172 -22.86 12.73 2.76
N THR A 173 -22.19 13.59 3.50
CA THR A 173 -21.95 14.98 3.05
C THR A 173 -20.82 15.00 2.02
N ARG A 174 -21.15 14.42 0.86
CA ARG A 174 -20.72 14.74 -0.51
C ARG A 174 -19.56 15.73 -0.69
N LEU A 175 -18.34 15.36 -0.32
CA LEU A 175 -17.13 15.87 -0.98
C LEU A 175 -16.80 14.95 -2.16
N LYS A 176 -17.49 15.19 -3.28
CA LYS A 176 -17.07 14.64 -4.59
C LYS A 176 -15.73 15.30 -4.94
N TRP A 177 -14.62 14.59 -4.75
CA TRP A 177 -13.35 14.94 -5.39
C TRP A 177 -13.48 14.71 -6.90
N ARG A 178 -13.87 15.76 -7.62
CA ARG A 178 -14.08 15.73 -9.08
C ARG A 178 -12.73 15.93 -9.78
N TRP A 179 -12.06 14.84 -10.11
CA TRP A 179 -10.74 14.78 -10.77
C TRP A 179 -10.77 15.13 -12.29
N GLN A 180 -11.69 15.97 -12.77
CA GLN A 180 -11.93 16.13 -14.22
C GLN A 180 -11.58 17.51 -14.82
N GLU A 181 -10.85 18.39 -14.15
CA GLU A 181 -10.60 19.76 -14.67
C GLU A 181 -9.12 20.12 -14.95
N TYR A 182 -8.22 19.15 -15.14
CA TYR A 182 -6.82 19.45 -15.49
C TYR A 182 -6.29 18.80 -16.77
N ILE A 183 -7.19 18.46 -17.70
CA ILE A 183 -6.82 18.14 -19.08
C ILE A 183 -7.76 18.94 -19.97
N GLY A 184 -7.21 19.88 -20.74
CA GLY A 184 -7.96 20.96 -21.39
C GLY A 184 -8.92 20.54 -22.51
N TYR A 185 -9.50 21.58 -23.11
CA TYR A 185 -10.27 21.69 -24.35
C TYR A 185 -11.67 22.30 -24.18
N ASP A 186 -11.86 23.33 -24.99
CA ASP A 186 -13.03 24.13 -25.30
C ASP A 186 -14.32 23.32 -25.45
N ALA A 187 -15.36 23.66 -24.67
CA ALA A 187 -16.74 23.31 -24.95
C ALA A 187 -17.70 24.17 -24.13
N THR A 188 -18.39 25.07 -24.83
CA THR A 188 -19.44 25.96 -24.30
C THR A 188 -20.60 25.13 -23.73
N ILE A 189 -20.79 25.14 -22.40
CA ILE A 189 -21.95 24.52 -21.76
C ILE A 189 -23.05 25.57 -21.57
N ARG A 190 -24.15 25.42 -22.32
CA ARG A 190 -25.39 26.16 -22.11
C ARG A 190 -25.97 25.81 -20.73
N ILE A 191 -26.25 26.84 -19.95
CA ILE A 191 -26.95 26.79 -18.67
C ILE A 191 -28.40 26.38 -18.94
N ILE A 192 -28.87 25.27 -18.37
CA ILE A 192 -30.30 24.99 -18.21
C ILE A 192 -30.71 25.63 -16.87
N GLN A 193 -31.48 26.72 -16.96
CA GLN A 193 -32.23 27.28 -15.83
C GLN A 193 -33.34 26.30 -15.44
N VAL A 194 -33.43 25.99 -14.15
CA VAL A 194 -34.59 25.29 -13.57
C VAL A 194 -35.41 26.32 -12.78
N HIS A 195 -36.65 26.53 -13.21
CA HIS A 195 -37.79 26.89 -12.37
C HIS A 195 -38.81 25.77 -12.54
#